data_AF-A0A8D8QD08-F1
#
_entry.id   AF-A0A8D8QD08-F1
#
_cell.length_a   1.000
_cell.length_b   1.000
_cell.length_c   1.000
_cell.angle_alpha   90.00
_cell.angle_beta   90.00
_cell.angle_gamma   90.00
#
_symmetry.space_group_name_H-M   'P 1'
#
loop_
_entity.id
_entity.type
_entity.pdbx_description
1 polymer ?
#
loop_
_entity_poly.entity_id
_entity_poly.type
_entity_poly.pdbx_seq_one_letter_code
_entity_poly.pdbx_strand_id
1 'polypeptide(L)'
;EKMHTEFQKTLQGALSFNGELQVKDNNNEEQEAKDSETIKELEETLKTSQELNESRVFELNTLNDFLKKRLEEKSNELQATQIAVKDELDTAKKEFQNELEATRIAAKQELDAAKKEFEEMIQLTEMLVTESKDKAWDELVHILDTELECHICTEIFIDADILSTCCHVFCHRCINTYYDINAGDWGSPQQRTCPLCRFPFVKRDIQPFPMGRSLIAKIEDKLPEETIQRRIRLKQEQR
;
A
#
# COMPACT_ATOMS: atom_id res chain seq x y z
N GLU A 1 19.21 -143.96 21.15
CA GLU A 1 19.54 -142.85 22.07
C GLU A 1 19.45 -141.43 21.50
N LYS A 2 18.98 -141.19 20.26
CA LYS A 2 18.72 -139.81 19.76
C LYS A 2 17.32 -139.25 20.07
N MET A 3 16.35 -140.08 20.45
CA MET A 3 14.96 -139.62 20.72
C MET A 3 14.72 -139.10 22.14
N HIS A 4 15.62 -139.33 23.10
CA HIS A 4 15.40 -138.90 24.49
C HIS A 4 15.87 -137.46 24.76
N THR A 5 16.82 -136.97 23.95
CA THR A 5 17.38 -135.60 24.08
C THR A 5 16.50 -134.54 23.41
N GLU A 6 15.67 -134.94 22.45
CA GLU A 6 14.76 -134.02 21.74
C GLU A 6 13.49 -133.73 22.55
N PHE A 7 13.03 -134.69 23.36
CA PHE A 7 11.84 -134.50 24.20
C PHE A 7 12.08 -133.58 25.41
N GLN A 8 13.28 -133.62 26.00
CA GLN A 8 13.63 -132.73 27.13
C GLN A 8 13.86 -131.27 26.72
N LYS A 9 14.32 -131.00 25.48
CA LYS A 9 14.45 -129.62 24.97
C LYS A 9 13.08 -128.97 24.72
N THR A 10 12.08 -129.74 24.29
CA THR A 10 10.74 -129.22 24.01
C THR A 10 9.96 -128.88 25.28
N LEU A 11 10.15 -129.65 26.36
CA LEU A 11 9.47 -129.38 27.64
C LEU A 11 10.03 -128.16 28.39
N GLN A 12 11.33 -127.87 28.26
CA GLN A 12 11.93 -126.71 28.92
C GLN A 12 11.60 -125.38 28.19
N GLY A 13 11.32 -125.42 26.88
CA GLY A 13 10.81 -124.26 26.13
C GLY A 13 9.33 -123.95 26.38
N ALA A 14 8.51 -124.96 26.70
CA ALA A 14 7.09 -124.77 26.98
C ALA A 14 6.81 -124.12 28.35
N LEU A 15 7.71 -124.31 29.33
CA LEU A 15 7.56 -123.73 30.67
C LEU A 15 8.09 -122.29 30.79
N SER A 16 8.99 -121.83 29.90
CA SER A 16 9.37 -120.40 29.84
C SER A 16 8.36 -119.55 29.06
N PHE A 17 7.64 -120.14 28.10
CA PHE A 17 6.67 -119.43 27.26
C PHE A 17 5.37 -119.08 28.01
N ASN A 18 4.90 -119.94 28.92
CA ASN A 18 3.70 -119.66 29.72
C ASN A 18 3.93 -118.59 30.82
N GLY A 19 5.17 -118.36 31.24
CA GLY A 19 5.51 -117.28 32.20
C GLY A 19 5.58 -115.89 31.55
N GLU A 20 5.96 -115.80 30.26
CA GLU A 20 6.04 -114.53 29.53
C GLU A 20 4.71 -114.07 28.93
N LEU A 21 3.77 -114.99 28.61
CA LEU A 21 2.43 -114.60 28.16
C LEU A 21 1.56 -114.04 29.30
N GLN A 22 1.61 -114.62 30.50
CA GLN A 22 0.80 -114.13 31.63
C GLN A 22 1.25 -112.75 32.16
N VAL A 23 2.51 -112.35 31.95
CA VAL A 23 3.00 -111.01 32.32
C VAL A 23 2.71 -109.98 31.23
N LYS A 24 2.63 -110.40 29.96
CA LYS A 24 2.26 -109.50 28.83
C LYS A 24 0.76 -109.19 28.80
N ASP A 25 -0.10 -110.17 29.06
CA ASP A 25 -1.56 -109.94 29.07
C ASP A 25 -2.00 -109.06 30.25
N ASN A 26 -1.41 -109.25 31.45
CA ASN A 26 -1.68 -108.38 32.61
C ASN A 26 -1.15 -106.96 32.45
N ASN A 27 0.02 -106.77 31.80
CA ASN A 27 0.55 -105.44 31.50
C ASN A 27 -0.26 -104.72 30.40
N ASN A 28 -0.88 -105.46 29.49
CA ASN A 28 -1.68 -104.89 28.40
C ASN A 28 -3.07 -104.46 28.89
N GLU A 29 -3.71 -105.24 29.77
CA GLU A 29 -4.97 -104.84 30.43
C GLU A 29 -4.78 -103.64 31.39
N GLU A 30 -3.65 -103.58 32.11
CA GLU A 30 -3.33 -102.43 32.97
C GLU A 30 -2.98 -101.17 32.15
N GLN A 31 -2.37 -101.34 30.97
CA GLN A 31 -2.08 -100.24 30.04
C GLN A 31 -3.36 -99.75 29.35
N GLU A 32 -4.24 -100.64 28.89
CA GLU A 32 -5.53 -100.27 28.31
C GLU A 32 -6.46 -99.58 29.32
N ALA A 33 -6.41 -99.97 30.59
CA ALA A 33 -7.12 -99.28 31.67
C ALA A 33 -6.57 -97.85 31.91
N LYS A 34 -5.24 -97.68 31.92
CA LYS A 34 -4.57 -96.37 32.05
C LYS A 34 -4.83 -95.47 30.83
N ASP A 35 -4.85 -96.06 29.64
CA ASP A 35 -5.13 -95.35 28.38
C ASP A 35 -6.60 -94.93 28.31
N SER A 36 -7.53 -95.76 28.81
CA SER A 36 -8.96 -95.42 28.94
C SER A 36 -9.21 -94.30 29.96
N GLU A 37 -8.48 -94.31 31.08
CA GLU A 37 -8.54 -93.28 32.10
C GLU A 37 -7.97 -91.95 31.59
N THR A 38 -6.84 -91.96 30.87
CA THR A 38 -6.28 -90.76 30.22
C THR A 38 -7.13 -90.23 29.08
N ILE A 39 -7.80 -91.08 28.29
CA ILE A 39 -8.75 -90.63 27.26
C ILE A 39 -9.93 -89.88 27.91
N LYS A 40 -10.48 -90.39 29.02
CA LYS A 40 -11.56 -89.70 29.74
C LYS A 40 -11.12 -88.35 30.31
N GLU A 41 -9.92 -88.28 30.90
CA GLU A 41 -9.36 -87.00 31.37
C GLU A 41 -9.15 -86.00 30.22
N LEU A 42 -8.69 -86.47 29.06
CA LEU A 42 -8.53 -85.64 27.86
C LEU A 42 -9.87 -85.15 27.31
N GLU A 43 -10.90 -85.99 27.29
CA GLU A 43 -12.26 -85.61 26.88
C GLU A 43 -12.87 -84.57 27.82
N GLU A 44 -12.69 -84.73 29.13
CA GLU A 44 -13.17 -83.78 30.14
C GLU A 44 -12.41 -82.44 30.05
N THR A 45 -11.09 -82.50 29.84
CA THR A 45 -10.25 -81.30 29.63
C THR A 45 -10.64 -80.58 28.34
N LEU A 46 -10.89 -81.31 27.25
CA LEU A 46 -11.33 -80.74 25.97
C LEU A 46 -12.69 -80.04 26.11
N LYS A 47 -13.65 -80.68 26.78
CA LYS A 47 -14.96 -80.10 27.04
C LYS A 47 -14.87 -78.83 27.86
N THR A 48 -14.09 -78.85 28.94
CA THR A 48 -13.85 -77.67 29.79
C THR A 48 -13.21 -76.52 28.99
N SER A 49 -12.24 -76.85 28.12
CA SER A 49 -11.62 -75.87 27.23
C SER A 49 -12.58 -75.32 26.18
N GLN A 50 -13.53 -76.11 25.68
CA GLN A 50 -14.56 -75.66 24.74
C GLN A 50 -15.52 -74.68 25.40
N GLU A 51 -16.05 -75.01 26.58
CA GLU A 51 -16.93 -74.14 27.37
C GLU A 51 -16.24 -72.81 27.72
N LEU A 52 -14.95 -72.86 28.12
CA LEU A 52 -14.15 -71.67 28.37
C LEU A 52 -13.98 -70.81 27.11
N ASN A 53 -13.73 -71.43 25.96
CA ASN A 53 -13.60 -70.71 24.69
C ASN A 53 -14.92 -70.05 24.27
N GLU A 54 -16.06 -70.74 24.43
CA GLU A 54 -17.37 -70.18 24.14
C GLU A 54 -17.70 -68.98 25.04
N SER A 55 -17.40 -69.09 26.34
CA SER A 55 -17.52 -67.97 27.29
C SER A 55 -16.65 -66.79 26.88
N ARG A 56 -15.39 -67.04 26.48
CA ARG A 56 -14.46 -65.99 26.05
C ARG A 56 -14.90 -65.32 24.73
N VAL A 57 -15.46 -66.08 23.79
CA VAL A 57 -16.03 -65.55 22.56
C VAL A 57 -17.24 -64.66 22.87
N PHE A 58 -18.10 -65.06 23.81
CA PHE A 58 -19.22 -64.25 24.25
C PHE A 58 -18.78 -62.91 24.86
N GLU A 59 -17.79 -62.93 25.77
CA GLU A 59 -17.21 -61.71 26.36
C GLU A 59 -16.61 -60.80 25.30
N LEU A 60 -15.85 -61.37 24.34
CA LEU A 60 -15.26 -60.61 23.24
C LEU A 60 -16.32 -59.95 22.35
N ASN A 61 -17.42 -60.66 22.04
CA ASN A 61 -18.52 -60.09 21.27
C ASN A 61 -19.20 -58.93 22.02
N THR A 62 -19.44 -59.11 23.32
CA THR A 62 -20.06 -58.08 24.17
C THR A 62 -19.19 -56.82 24.24
N LEU A 63 -17.88 -57.01 24.41
CA LEU A 63 -16.92 -55.91 24.42
C LEU A 63 -16.84 -55.20 23.04
N ASN A 64 -16.88 -55.97 21.96
CA ASN A 64 -16.83 -55.42 20.61
C ASN A 64 -18.07 -54.55 20.30
N ASP A 65 -19.26 -54.99 20.72
CA ASP A 65 -20.48 -54.19 20.57
C ASP A 65 -20.44 -52.90 21.41
N PHE A 66 -19.90 -52.96 22.63
CA PHE A 66 -19.69 -51.77 23.45
C PHE A 66 -18.72 -50.78 22.79
N LEU A 67 -17.61 -51.28 22.24
CA LEU A 67 -16.62 -50.45 21.54
C LEU A 67 -17.19 -49.81 20.28
N LYS A 68 -17.98 -50.55 19.49
CA LYS A 68 -18.66 -50.00 18.30
C LYS A 68 -19.59 -48.85 18.67
N LYS A 69 -20.43 -49.04 19.69
CA LYS A 69 -21.35 -48.00 20.15
C LYS A 69 -20.60 -46.74 20.61
N ARG A 70 -19.54 -46.91 21.40
CA ARG A 70 -18.71 -45.79 21.87
C ARG A 70 -17.98 -45.08 20.74
N LEU A 71 -17.56 -45.82 19.70
CA LEU A 71 -16.93 -45.25 18.51
C LEU A 71 -17.93 -44.44 17.68
N GLU A 72 -19.17 -44.90 17.56
CA GLU A 72 -20.25 -44.18 16.88
C GLU A 72 -20.66 -42.91 17.63
N GLU A 73 -20.78 -42.98 18.97
CA GLU A 73 -21.00 -41.81 19.83
C GLU A 73 -19.90 -40.76 19.63
N LYS A 74 -18.62 -41.17 19.66
CA LYS A 74 -17.49 -40.27 19.44
C LYS A 74 -17.44 -39.69 18.03
N SER A 75 -17.82 -40.47 17.01
CA SER A 75 -17.92 -39.98 15.64
C SER A 75 -18.99 -38.89 15.51
N ASN A 76 -20.15 -39.09 16.14
CA ASN A 76 -21.23 -38.11 16.12
C ASN A 76 -20.87 -36.83 16.89
N GLU A 77 -20.21 -36.96 18.06
CA GLU A 77 -19.68 -35.82 18.80
C GLU A 77 -18.67 -35.02 17.96
N LEU A 78 -17.73 -35.71 17.30
CA LEU A 78 -16.74 -35.07 16.44
C LEU A 78 -17.43 -34.30 15.30
N GLN A 79 -18.42 -34.91 14.64
CA GLN A 79 -19.15 -34.29 13.56
C GLN A 79 -19.94 -33.05 14.04
N ALA A 80 -20.59 -33.14 15.21
CA ALA A 80 -21.31 -32.01 15.80
C ALA A 80 -20.36 -30.84 16.12
N THR A 81 -19.20 -31.13 16.72
CA THR A 81 -18.19 -30.09 17.00
C THR A 81 -17.61 -29.47 15.73
N GLN A 82 -17.40 -30.27 14.69
CA GLN A 82 -16.89 -29.77 13.41
C GLN A 82 -17.88 -28.82 12.73
N ILE A 83 -19.18 -29.10 12.82
CA ILE A 83 -20.24 -28.20 12.33
C ILE A 83 -20.25 -26.90 13.14
N ALA A 84 -20.26 -26.99 14.47
CA ALA A 84 -20.27 -25.81 15.34
C ALA A 84 -19.08 -24.88 15.08
N VAL A 85 -17.86 -25.42 14.99
CA VAL A 85 -16.65 -24.65 14.68
C VAL A 85 -16.72 -23.99 13.30
N LYS A 86 -17.32 -24.68 12.32
CA LYS A 86 -17.48 -24.12 10.97
C LYS A 86 -18.46 -22.95 10.97
N ASP A 87 -19.58 -23.06 11.67
CA ASP A 87 -20.58 -22.00 11.78
C ASP A 87 -20.03 -20.77 12.52
N GLU A 88 -19.25 -20.98 13.60
CA GLU A 88 -18.51 -19.91 14.29
C GLU A 88 -17.50 -19.23 13.36
N LEU A 89 -16.75 -20.01 12.58
CA LEU A 89 -15.78 -19.47 11.63
C LEU A 89 -16.46 -18.63 10.55
N ASP A 90 -17.59 -19.08 10.01
CA ASP A 90 -18.32 -18.35 8.99
C ASP A 90 -18.97 -17.06 9.55
N THR A 91 -19.41 -17.09 10.81
CA THR A 91 -19.92 -15.90 11.51
C THR A 91 -18.81 -14.88 11.74
N ALA A 92 -17.66 -15.31 12.27
CA ALA A 92 -16.51 -14.44 12.52
C ALA A 92 -15.98 -13.82 11.22
N LYS A 93 -15.93 -14.58 10.12
CA LYS A 93 -15.55 -14.06 8.80
C LYS A 93 -16.49 -12.96 8.32
N LYS A 94 -17.79 -13.14 8.51
CA LYS A 94 -18.80 -12.17 8.08
C LYS A 94 -18.70 -10.88 8.90
N GLU A 95 -18.51 -10.99 10.21
CA GLU A 95 -18.32 -9.84 11.09
C GLU A 95 -17.06 -9.06 10.71
N PHE A 96 -15.94 -9.75 10.51
CA PHE A 96 -14.69 -9.14 10.09
C PHE A 96 -14.81 -8.42 8.74
N GLN A 97 -15.51 -9.02 7.77
CA GLN A 97 -15.76 -8.38 6.47
C GLN A 97 -16.60 -7.11 6.60
N ASN A 98 -17.63 -7.11 7.45
CA ASN A 98 -18.46 -5.94 7.68
C ASN A 98 -17.66 -4.80 8.34
N GLU A 99 -16.82 -5.13 9.32
CA GLU A 99 -15.97 -4.16 10.00
C GLU A 99 -14.92 -3.56 9.07
N LEU A 100 -14.33 -4.40 8.20
CA LEU A 100 -13.39 -3.95 7.18
C LEU A 100 -14.04 -2.97 6.20
N GLU A 101 -15.25 -3.28 5.70
CA GLU A 101 -15.95 -2.38 4.78
C GLU A 101 -16.40 -1.09 5.46
N ALA A 102 -16.87 -1.15 6.72
CA ALA A 102 -17.21 0.04 7.49
C ALA A 102 -15.99 0.96 7.66
N THR A 103 -14.83 0.38 8.00
CA THR A 103 -13.57 1.12 8.12
C THR A 103 -13.13 1.72 6.79
N ARG A 104 -13.28 0.98 5.69
CA ARG A 104 -12.96 1.45 4.33
C ARG A 104 -13.83 2.65 3.92
N ILE A 105 -15.12 2.60 4.23
CA ILE A 105 -16.06 3.69 3.95
C ILE A 105 -15.70 4.93 4.77
N ALA A 106 -15.43 4.79 6.07
CA ALA A 106 -15.04 5.89 6.94
C ALA A 106 -13.74 6.57 6.46
N ALA A 107 -12.70 5.79 6.18
CA ALA A 107 -11.43 6.32 5.68
C ALA A 107 -11.59 7.05 4.33
N LYS A 108 -12.47 6.56 3.46
CA LYS A 108 -12.76 7.23 2.18
C LYS A 108 -13.47 8.58 2.39
N GLN A 109 -14.41 8.65 3.32
CA GLN A 109 -15.11 9.89 3.65
C GLN A 109 -14.15 10.94 4.22
N GLU A 110 -13.24 10.55 5.11
CA GLU A 110 -12.20 11.44 5.64
C GLU A 110 -11.27 11.95 4.52
N LEU A 111 -10.86 11.07 3.61
CA LEU A 111 -10.03 11.45 2.47
C LEU A 111 -10.74 12.45 1.55
N ASP A 112 -12.02 12.22 1.25
CA ASP A 112 -12.80 13.10 0.39
C ASP A 112 -13.07 14.47 1.06
N ALA A 113 -13.28 14.49 2.38
CA ALA A 113 -13.38 15.73 3.15
C ALA A 113 -12.06 16.52 3.14
N ALA A 114 -10.93 15.87 3.42
CA ALA A 114 -9.62 16.51 3.41
C ALA A 114 -9.24 17.07 2.03
N LYS A 115 -9.59 16.36 0.94
CA LYS A 115 -9.39 16.86 -0.42
C LYS A 115 -10.19 18.12 -0.71
N LYS A 116 -11.45 18.17 -0.23
CA LYS A 116 -12.30 19.35 -0.41
C LYS A 116 -11.74 20.56 0.33
N GLU A 117 -11.31 20.39 1.58
CA GLU A 117 -10.70 21.46 2.37
C GLU A 117 -9.41 21.99 1.71
N PHE A 118 -8.61 21.09 1.14
CA PHE A 118 -7.39 21.46 0.44
C PHE A 118 -7.67 22.26 -0.85
N GLU A 119 -8.68 21.85 -1.62
CA GLU A 119 -9.11 22.58 -2.83
C GLU A 119 -9.61 23.99 -2.49
N GLU A 120 -10.43 24.13 -1.44
CA GLU A 120 -10.91 25.43 -0.96
C GLU A 120 -9.75 26.35 -0.50
N MET A 121 -8.74 25.78 0.14
CA MET A 121 -7.53 26.51 0.55
C MET A 121 -6.73 27.01 -0.65
N ILE A 122 -6.57 26.20 -1.70
CA ILE A 122 -5.89 26.59 -2.93
C ILE A 122 -6.62 27.78 -3.57
N GLN A 123 -7.94 27.69 -3.72
CA GLN A 123 -8.74 28.75 -4.33
C GLN A 123 -8.65 30.07 -3.54
N LEU A 124 -8.71 30.01 -2.22
CA LEU A 124 -8.53 31.19 -1.37
C LEU A 124 -7.14 31.79 -1.52
N THR A 125 -6.10 30.96 -1.56
CA THR A 125 -4.72 31.40 -1.74
C THR A 125 -4.52 32.06 -3.09
N GLU A 126 -5.05 31.47 -4.16
CA GLU A 126 -4.98 32.03 -5.50
C GLU A 126 -5.64 33.41 -5.55
N MET A 127 -6.85 33.54 -5.00
CA MET A 127 -7.58 34.82 -4.91
C MET A 127 -6.79 35.90 -4.16
N LEU A 128 -6.21 35.56 -3.01
CA LEU A 128 -5.40 36.49 -2.23
C LEU A 128 -4.12 36.91 -2.96
N VAL A 129 -3.47 35.97 -3.65
CA VAL A 129 -2.26 36.25 -4.44
C VAL A 129 -2.59 37.13 -5.63
N THR A 130 -3.69 36.89 -6.34
CA THR A 130 -4.11 37.73 -7.47
C THR A 130 -4.46 39.12 -6.99
N GLU A 131 -5.26 39.27 -5.93
CA GLU A 131 -5.65 40.59 -5.41
C GLU A 131 -4.42 41.39 -4.94
N SER A 132 -3.49 40.74 -4.24
CA SER A 132 -2.24 41.40 -3.81
C SER A 132 -1.36 41.77 -5.00
N LYS A 133 -1.30 40.94 -6.04
CA LYS A 133 -0.55 41.24 -7.26
C LYS A 133 -1.16 42.42 -7.98
N ASP A 134 -2.47 42.43 -8.19
CA ASP A 134 -3.19 43.48 -8.91
C ASP A 134 -3.00 44.83 -8.21
N LYS A 135 -3.14 44.88 -6.88
CA LYS A 135 -2.87 46.10 -6.09
C LYS A 135 -1.43 46.61 -6.24
N ALA A 136 -0.45 45.72 -6.12
CA ALA A 136 0.96 46.09 -6.29
C ALA A 136 1.26 46.56 -7.73
N TRP A 137 0.54 46.00 -8.70
CA TRP A 137 0.65 46.37 -10.09
C TRP A 137 0.02 47.73 -10.38
N ASP A 138 -1.15 48.01 -9.82
CA ASP A 138 -1.83 49.31 -9.91
C ASP A 138 -0.96 50.42 -9.28
N GLU A 139 -0.37 50.16 -8.12
CA GLU A 139 0.58 51.08 -7.48
C GLU A 139 1.82 51.34 -8.37
N LEU A 140 2.36 50.28 -8.98
CA LEU A 140 3.47 50.42 -9.91
C LEU A 140 3.07 51.27 -11.13
N VAL A 141 1.95 50.97 -11.78
CA VAL A 141 1.45 51.72 -12.94
C VAL A 141 1.23 53.20 -12.58
N HIS A 142 0.63 53.48 -11.42
CA HIS A 142 0.45 54.84 -10.95
C HIS A 142 1.79 55.58 -10.79
N ILE A 143 2.83 54.94 -10.26
CA ILE A 143 4.18 55.52 -10.16
C ILE A 143 4.75 55.79 -11.56
N LEU A 144 4.52 54.91 -12.53
CA LEU A 144 5.00 55.09 -13.90
C LEU A 144 4.33 56.28 -14.59
N ASP A 145 3.03 56.45 -14.40
CA ASP A 145 2.27 57.57 -14.95
C ASP A 145 2.67 58.90 -14.30
N THR A 146 2.98 58.91 -13.00
CA THR A 146 3.29 60.16 -12.28
C THR A 146 4.75 60.58 -12.38
N GLU A 147 5.69 59.64 -12.27
CA GLU A 147 7.13 59.95 -12.12
C GLU A 147 7.93 59.80 -13.42
N LEU A 148 7.42 59.03 -14.39
CA LEU A 148 8.14 58.76 -15.65
C LEU A 148 7.52 59.43 -16.87
N GLU A 149 6.65 60.42 -16.66
CA GLU A 149 5.98 61.16 -17.73
C GLU A 149 6.76 62.40 -18.19
N CYS A 150 6.90 62.55 -19.50
CA CYS A 150 7.42 63.74 -20.13
C CYS A 150 6.40 64.87 -20.11
N HIS A 151 6.69 65.94 -19.38
CA HIS A 151 5.80 67.10 -19.26
C HIS A 151 5.59 67.91 -20.56
N ILE A 152 6.27 67.54 -21.65
CA ILE A 152 6.07 68.15 -22.98
C ILE A 152 5.06 67.35 -23.80
N CYS A 153 5.19 66.01 -23.84
CA CYS A 153 4.34 65.16 -24.68
C CYS A 153 3.30 64.36 -23.90
N THR A 154 3.31 64.45 -22.57
CA THR A 154 2.45 63.73 -21.63
C THR A 154 2.46 62.21 -21.79
N GLU A 155 3.63 61.65 -22.08
CA GLU A 155 3.84 60.20 -22.27
C GLU A 155 5.06 59.75 -21.48
N ILE A 156 5.12 58.45 -21.18
CA ILE A 156 6.31 57.83 -20.58
C ILE A 156 7.55 58.15 -21.42
N PHE A 157 8.65 58.61 -20.81
CA PHE A 157 9.82 59.10 -21.52
C PHE A 157 10.30 58.16 -22.64
N ILE A 158 10.49 58.68 -23.85
CA ILE A 158 11.14 57.99 -24.96
C ILE A 158 12.54 58.59 -25.11
N ASP A 159 13.56 57.73 -24.96
CA ASP A 159 14.97 58.14 -24.91
C ASP A 159 15.18 59.31 -23.93
N ALA A 160 14.96 59.06 -22.64
CA ALA A 160 15.01 60.09 -21.61
C ALA A 160 16.35 60.87 -21.61
N ASP A 161 16.24 62.19 -21.55
CA ASP A 161 17.34 63.15 -21.37
C ASP A 161 17.07 64.01 -20.14
N ILE A 162 18.13 64.36 -19.42
CA ILE A 162 18.11 65.20 -18.23
C ILE A 162 18.79 66.54 -18.51
N LEU A 163 18.22 67.62 -18.00
CA LEU A 163 18.88 68.92 -17.97
C LEU A 163 19.83 68.98 -16.78
N SER A 164 21.13 69.09 -17.00
CA SER A 164 22.15 69.10 -15.94
C SER A 164 22.04 70.31 -15.00
N THR A 165 21.41 71.41 -15.43
CA THR A 165 21.27 72.65 -14.65
C THR A 165 20.15 72.60 -13.61
N CYS A 166 19.09 71.83 -13.86
CA CYS A 166 17.91 71.79 -12.99
C CYS A 166 17.34 70.38 -12.75
N CYS A 167 17.99 69.35 -13.26
CA CYS A 167 17.66 67.92 -13.10
C CYS A 167 16.28 67.48 -13.61
N HIS A 168 15.60 68.29 -14.42
CA HIS A 168 14.33 67.91 -15.04
C HIS A 168 14.57 67.00 -16.25
N VAL A 169 13.71 65.98 -16.39
CA VAL A 169 13.83 64.91 -17.39
C VAL A 169 12.73 65.08 -18.45
N PHE A 170 13.07 64.82 -19.71
CA PHE A 170 12.17 64.90 -20.86
C PHE A 170 12.54 63.82 -21.89
N CYS A 171 11.67 63.55 -22.86
CA CYS A 171 12.07 62.77 -24.04
C CYS A 171 13.15 63.50 -24.84
N HIS A 172 14.12 62.77 -25.39
CA HIS A 172 15.19 63.33 -26.22
C HIS A 172 14.65 64.28 -27.29
N ARG A 173 13.69 63.81 -28.11
CA ARG A 173 13.10 64.64 -29.16
C ARG A 173 12.40 65.87 -28.60
N CYS A 174 11.60 65.71 -27.54
CA CYS A 174 10.80 66.79 -26.98
C CYS A 174 11.65 67.97 -26.51
N ILE A 175 12.69 67.72 -25.70
CA ILE A 175 13.54 68.81 -25.20
C ILE A 175 14.41 69.43 -26.29
N ASN A 176 14.87 68.63 -27.26
CA ASN A 176 15.63 69.14 -28.39
C ASN A 176 14.77 70.02 -29.30
N THR A 177 13.57 69.58 -29.68
CA THR A 177 12.61 70.37 -30.45
C THR A 177 12.19 71.64 -29.70
N TYR A 178 11.94 71.54 -28.39
CA TYR A 178 11.64 72.73 -27.57
C TYR A 178 12.81 73.74 -27.59
N TYR A 179 14.05 73.26 -27.47
CA TYR A 179 15.23 74.12 -27.53
C TYR A 179 15.36 74.83 -28.88
N ASP A 180 15.10 74.11 -29.97
CA ASP A 180 15.28 74.60 -31.34
C ASP A 180 14.16 75.58 -31.74
N ILE A 181 12.90 75.33 -31.34
CA ILE A 181 11.75 76.22 -31.65
C ILE A 181 11.81 77.50 -30.82
N ASN A 182 12.20 77.41 -29.54
CA ASN A 182 12.31 78.59 -28.69
C ASN A 182 13.54 79.45 -29.02
N ALA A 183 14.28 79.06 -30.07
CA ALA A 183 14.82 79.90 -31.14
C ALA A 183 15.10 81.37 -30.81
N GLY A 184 14.05 82.20 -30.69
CA GLY A 184 14.18 83.64 -30.81
C GLY A 184 14.58 84.04 -32.23
N ASP A 185 13.91 85.04 -32.79
CA ASP A 185 14.29 85.61 -34.07
C ASP A 185 15.70 86.22 -34.00
N TRP A 186 16.38 86.19 -35.16
CA TRP A 186 17.70 86.79 -35.41
C TRP A 186 17.79 88.21 -34.82
N GLY A 187 18.31 88.33 -33.60
CA GLY A 187 18.56 89.63 -32.96
C GLY A 187 18.36 89.75 -31.45
N SER A 188 17.77 88.76 -30.76
CA SER A 188 17.70 88.79 -29.28
C SER A 188 18.16 87.46 -28.65
N PRO A 189 19.08 87.48 -27.66
CA PRO A 189 19.47 86.27 -26.93
C PRO A 189 18.33 85.91 -25.96
N GLN A 190 17.25 85.32 -26.47
CA GLN A 190 16.27 84.69 -25.59
C GLN A 190 16.95 83.51 -24.90
N GLN A 191 17.15 83.63 -23.60
CA GLN A 191 17.68 82.55 -22.78
C GLN A 191 16.69 81.39 -22.86
N ARG A 192 17.16 80.22 -23.31
CA ARG A 192 16.35 79.00 -23.28
C ARG A 192 16.16 78.61 -21.84
N THR A 193 14.92 78.35 -21.46
CA THR A 193 14.54 78.05 -20.08
C THR A 193 13.84 76.71 -20.01
N CYS A 194 14.08 75.96 -18.93
CA CYS A 194 13.46 74.67 -18.73
C CYS A 194 11.92 74.77 -18.81
N PRO A 195 11.22 73.89 -19.56
CA PRO A 195 9.76 73.90 -19.62
C PRO A 195 9.06 73.80 -18.27
N LEU A 196 9.71 73.19 -17.27
CA LEU A 196 9.15 72.96 -15.93
C LEU A 196 9.43 74.11 -14.96
N CYS A 197 10.70 74.38 -14.68
CA CYS A 197 11.09 75.37 -13.66
C CYS A 197 11.56 76.71 -14.22
N ARG A 198 11.60 76.86 -15.55
CA ARG A 198 12.09 78.04 -16.25
C ARG A 198 13.55 78.42 -15.96
N PHE A 199 14.34 77.50 -15.40
CA PHE A 199 15.77 77.73 -15.18
C PHE A 199 16.51 77.80 -16.52
N PRO A 200 17.41 78.79 -16.74
CA PRO A 200 18.16 78.91 -18.00
C PRO A 200 19.06 77.69 -18.27
N PHE A 201 19.11 77.25 -19.52
CA PHE A 201 20.01 76.16 -19.95
C PHE A 201 20.49 76.35 -21.39
N VAL A 202 21.59 75.71 -21.75
CA VAL A 202 22.16 75.68 -23.10
C VAL A 202 22.14 74.26 -23.69
N LYS A 203 22.33 74.10 -25.01
CA LYS A 203 22.23 72.77 -25.67
C LYS A 203 23.10 71.69 -25.01
N ARG A 204 24.31 72.05 -24.56
CA ARG A 204 25.24 71.12 -23.87
C ARG A 204 24.74 70.65 -22.50
N ASP A 205 23.72 71.28 -21.94
CA ASP A 205 23.13 70.87 -20.66
C ASP A 205 22.09 69.76 -20.83
N ILE A 206 21.65 69.50 -22.06
CA ILE A 206 20.82 68.34 -22.40
C ILE A 206 21.73 67.12 -22.47
N GLN A 207 21.59 66.20 -21.53
CA GLN A 207 22.40 64.98 -21.45
C GLN A 207 21.50 63.75 -21.46
N PRO A 208 21.93 62.62 -22.07
CA PRO A 208 21.23 61.36 -21.92
C PRO A 208 21.04 61.00 -20.45
N PHE A 209 19.92 60.38 -20.10
CA PHE A 209 19.66 59.85 -18.77
C PHE A 209 19.66 58.31 -18.77
N PRO A 210 20.84 57.65 -18.72
CA PRO A 210 20.96 56.19 -18.86
C PRO A 210 20.15 55.41 -17.82
N MET A 211 20.07 55.90 -16.59
CA MET A 211 19.30 55.27 -15.51
C MET A 211 17.81 55.21 -15.85
N GLY A 212 17.21 56.33 -16.26
CA GLY A 212 15.80 56.36 -16.69
C GLY A 212 15.56 55.50 -17.92
N ARG A 213 16.45 55.54 -18.91
CA ARG A 213 16.36 54.68 -20.10
C ARG A 213 16.40 53.19 -19.74
N SER A 214 17.31 52.79 -18.85
CA SER A 214 17.44 51.40 -18.38
C SER A 214 16.23 50.95 -17.57
N LEU A 215 15.72 51.81 -16.68
CA LEU A 215 14.53 51.53 -15.89
C LEU A 215 13.33 51.29 -16.82
N ILE A 216 13.08 52.22 -17.74
CA ILE A 216 11.96 52.13 -18.68
C ILE A 216 12.07 50.88 -19.57
N ALA A 217 13.28 50.53 -20.04
CA ALA A 217 13.48 49.33 -20.82
C ALA A 217 13.17 48.02 -20.06
N LYS A 218 13.38 47.99 -18.73
CA LYS A 218 13.11 46.80 -17.89
C LYS A 218 11.64 46.60 -17.56
N ILE A 219 10.84 47.67 -17.63
CA ILE A 219 9.40 47.63 -17.32
C ILE A 219 8.55 47.65 -18.60
N GLU A 220 9.14 47.91 -19.76
CA GLU A 220 8.41 48.12 -21.02
C GLU A 220 7.58 46.90 -21.44
N ASP A 221 8.06 45.67 -21.23
CA ASP A 221 7.33 44.43 -21.50
C ASP A 221 6.29 44.08 -20.42
N LYS A 222 6.27 44.86 -19.33
CA LYS A 222 5.33 44.77 -18.21
C LYS A 222 4.39 45.97 -18.19
N LEU A 223 4.18 46.67 -19.30
CA LEU A 223 3.16 47.71 -19.38
C LEU A 223 1.85 47.12 -19.93
N PRO A 224 0.69 47.75 -19.70
CA PRO A 224 -0.54 47.40 -20.39
C PRO A 224 -0.34 47.41 -21.90
N GLU A 225 -0.95 46.45 -22.61
CA GLU A 225 -0.76 46.26 -24.06
C GLU A 225 -1.03 47.56 -24.84
N GLU A 226 -2.07 48.31 -24.46
CA GLU A 226 -2.40 49.60 -25.08
C GLU A 226 -1.24 50.61 -24.96
N THR A 227 -0.61 50.69 -23.78
CA THR A 227 0.52 51.57 -23.50
C THR A 227 1.76 51.15 -24.30
N ILE A 228 2.01 49.84 -24.42
CA ILE A 228 3.10 49.30 -25.25
C ILE A 228 2.91 49.70 -26.72
N GLN A 229 1.72 49.45 -27.27
CA GLN A 229 1.41 49.76 -28.67
C GLN A 229 1.51 51.25 -28.96
N ARG A 230 0.99 52.09 -28.06
CA ARG A 230 1.12 53.55 -28.15
C ARG A 230 2.58 53.99 -28.16
N ARG A 231 3.38 53.42 -27.27
CA ARG A 231 4.81 53.71 -27.15
C ARG A 231 5.60 53.27 -28.39
N ILE A 232 5.31 52.10 -28.95
CA ILE A 232 5.91 51.61 -30.20
C ILE A 232 5.63 52.61 -31.34
N ARG A 233 4.39 53.07 -31.47
CA ARG A 233 3.99 54.07 -32.47
C ARG A 233 4.77 55.37 -32.30
N LEU A 234 4.82 55.91 -31.08
CA LEU A 234 5.56 57.13 -30.79
C LEU A 234 7.06 56.98 -31.06
N LYS A 235 7.67 55.84 -30.73
CA LYS A 235 9.07 55.55 -31.06
C LYS A 235 9.31 55.54 -32.58
N GLN A 236 8.36 55.07 -33.37
CA GLN A 236 8.46 55.08 -34.84
C GLN A 236 8.31 56.49 -35.40
N GLU A 237 7.39 57.29 -34.86
CA GLU A 237 7.19 58.70 -35.27
C GLU A 237 8.36 59.62 -34.88
N GLN A 238 9.16 59.22 -33.88
CA GLN A 238 10.33 59.94 -33.38
C GLN A 238 11.67 59.55 -34.03
N ARG A 239 11.68 58.49 -34.84
CA ARG A 239 12.82 58.10 -35.70
C ARG A 239 12.80 58.87 -37.02
#